data_AF-A0A9D6QWQ4-F1
#
_entry.id   AF-A0A9D6QWQ4-F1
#
_cell.length_a   1.000
_cell.length_b   1.000
_cell.length_c   1.000
_cell.angle_alpha   90.00
_cell.angle_beta   90.00
_cell.angle_gamma   90.00
#
_symmetry.space_group_name_H-M   'P 1'
#
loop_
_entity.id
_entity.type
_entity.pdbx_description
1 polymer ?
#
loop_
_entity_poly.entity_id
_entity_poly.type
_entity_poly.pdbx_seq_one_letter_code
_entity_poly.pdbx_strand_id
1 'polypeptide(L)' 'MISKHPLKGYDAIQLAVALALRTNLQREDLAFTFVSADATLLQAAHAEQLATDNPLDHKDLDK' A
#
# COMPACT_ATOMS: atom_id res chain seq x y z
N MET A 1 -11.02 -20.96 9.32
CA MET A 1 -9.66 -21.06 8.75
C MET A 1 -8.89 -19.77 9.10
N ILE A 2 -8.48 -19.62 10.36
CA ILE A 2 -7.97 -18.36 10.94
C ILE A 2 -6.57 -18.56 11.56
N SER A 3 -5.79 -19.50 11.02
CA SER A 3 -4.60 -20.02 11.72
C SER A 3 -3.43 -20.23 10.77
N LYS A 4 -2.96 -19.18 10.08
CA LYS A 4 -1.63 -19.24 9.46
C LYS A 4 -0.86 -17.95 9.17
N HIS A 5 -1.47 -16.76 9.25
CA HIS A 5 -0.69 -15.52 9.28
C HIS A 5 -1.41 -14.51 10.18
N PRO A 6 -0.79 -14.00 11.26
CA PRO A 6 -1.27 -12.81 11.92
C PRO A 6 -0.97 -11.62 11.00
N LEU A 7 -1.70 -11.50 9.89
CA LEU A 7 -1.77 -10.24 9.16
C LEU A 7 -2.50 -9.28 10.10
N LYS A 8 -1.70 -8.38 10.67
CA LYS A 8 -2.06 -7.46 11.74
C LYS A 8 -3.32 -6.73 11.28
N GLY A 9 -4.34 -6.62 12.14
CA GLY A 9 -5.56 -5.86 11.78
C GLY A 9 -5.27 -4.44 11.26
N TYR A 10 -4.09 -3.90 11.57
CA TYR A 10 -3.55 -2.68 10.99
C TYR A 10 -3.36 -2.70 9.48
N ASP A 11 -2.89 -3.80 8.89
CA ASP A 11 -2.63 -3.89 7.44
C ASP A 11 -3.95 -3.77 6.67
N ALA A 12 -5.01 -4.42 7.17
CA ALA A 12 -6.35 -4.32 6.60
C ALA A 12 -6.93 -2.89 6.72
N ILE A 13 -6.69 -2.21 7.85
CA ILE A 13 -7.13 -0.82 8.04
C ILE A 13 -6.33 0.12 7.13
N GLN A 14 -5.01 -0.04 7.03
CA GLN A 14 -4.16 0.79 6.16
C GLN A 14 -4.56 0.62 4.69
N LEU A 15 -4.84 -0.61 4.24
CA LEU A 15 -5.32 -0.87 2.89
C LEU A 15 -6.72 -0.27 2.65
N ALA A 16 -7.65 -0.42 3.59
CA ALA A 16 -8.99 0.16 3.48
C ALA A 16 -8.95 1.70 3.42
N VAL A 17 -8.10 2.33 4.22
CA VAL A 17 -7.89 3.80 4.19
C VAL A 17 -7.25 4.23 2.87
N ALA A 18 -6.26 3.50 2.37
CA ALA A 18 -5.63 3.77 1.08
C ALA A 18 -6.62 3.68 -0.09
N LEU A 19 -7.52 2.70 -0.08
CA LEU A 19 -8.60 2.57 -1.07
C LEU A 19 -9.62 3.70 -0.99
N ALA A 20 -10.02 4.08 0.22
CA ALA A 20 -10.91 5.21 0.43
C ALA A 20 -10.28 6.53 -0.05
N LEU A 21 -8.98 6.75 0.23
CA LEU A 21 -8.22 7.90 -0.24
C LEU A 21 -8.10 7.92 -1.77
N ARG A 22 -7.75 6.78 -2.39
CA ARG A 22 -7.72 6.64 -3.85
C ARG A 22 -9.04 7.06 -4.49
N THR A 23 -10.17 6.64 -3.93
CA THR A 23 -11.50 6.97 -4.48
C THR A 23 -11.84 8.47 -4.37
N ASN A 24 -11.32 9.16 -3.36
CA ASN A 24 -11.46 10.61 -3.23
C ASN A 24 -10.48 11.36 -4.14
N LEU A 25 -9.23 10.90 -4.23
CA LEU A 25 -8.19 11.53 -5.05
C LEU A 25 -8.44 11.32 -6.55
N GLN A 26 -9.01 10.18 -6.96
CA GLN A 26 -9.46 9.96 -8.34
C GLN A 26 -10.56 10.93 -8.76
N ARG A 27 -11.40 11.42 -7.82
CA ARG A 27 -12.38 12.47 -8.13
C ARG A 27 -11.73 13.84 -8.40
N GLU A 28 -10.51 14.04 -7.91
CA GLU A 28 -9.71 15.24 -8.11
C GLU A 28 -8.60 15.04 -9.17
N ASP A 29 -8.62 13.92 -9.91
CA ASP A 29 -7.62 13.53 -10.92
C ASP A 29 -6.18 13.47 -10.37
N LEU A 30 -6.04 13.25 -9.06
CA LEU A 30 -4.75 13.17 -8.37
C LEU A 30 -4.26 11.72 -8.30
N ALA A 31 -3.01 11.51 -8.73
CA ALA A 31 -2.35 10.22 -8.61
C ALA A 31 -2.02 9.91 -7.14
N PHE A 32 -2.41 8.73 -6.67
CA PHE A 32 -2.12 8.23 -5.33
C PHE A 32 -1.17 7.04 -5.40
N THR A 33 0.01 7.18 -4.82
CA THR A 33 1.00 6.11 -4.68
C THR A 33 1.08 5.69 -3.22
N PHE A 34 0.85 4.41 -2.97
CA PHE A 34 0.94 3.81 -1.65
C PHE A 34 2.39 3.39 -1.38
N VAL A 35 3.06 4.12 -0.50
CA VAL A 35 4.46 3.89 -0.14
C VAL A 35 4.53 3.08 1.16
N SER A 36 5.19 1.93 1.14
CA SER A 36 5.41 1.13 2.37
C SER A 36 6.69 0.30 2.27
N ALA A 37 7.38 0.13 3.39
CA ALA A 37 8.55 -0.75 3.49
C ALA A 37 8.17 -2.24 3.72
N ASP A 38 6.88 -2.54 3.91
CA ASP A 38 6.38 -3.91 4.10
C ASP A 38 5.94 -4.50 2.76
N ALA A 39 6.68 -5.50 2.29
CA ALA A 39 6.40 -6.18 1.03
C ALA A 39 5.03 -6.87 0.99
N THR A 40 4.52 -7.34 2.14
CA THR A 40 3.20 -7.99 2.22
C THR A 40 2.08 -6.98 1.99
N LEU A 41 2.26 -5.78 2.54
CA LEU A 41 1.30 -4.68 2.40
C LEU A 41 1.33 -4.10 0.99
N LEU A 42 2.52 -3.95 0.39
CA LEU A 42 2.67 -3.57 -1.01
C LEU A 42 2.02 -4.59 -1.95
N GLN A 43 2.16 -5.89 -1.67
CA GLN A 43 1.56 -6.94 -2.47
C GLN A 43 0.03 -6.91 -2.40
N ALA A 44 -0.54 -6.66 -1.21
CA ALA A 44 -1.97 -6.48 -1.04
C ALA A 44 -2.49 -5.22 -1.79
N ALA A 45 -1.79 -4.09 -1.66
CA ALA A 45 -2.15 -2.86 -2.38
C ALA A 45 -2.01 -3.01 -3.91
N HIS A 46 -1.01 -3.75 -4.39
CA HIS A 46 -0.86 -4.08 -5.80
C HIS A 46 -1.99 -5.00 -6.30
N ALA A 47 -2.42 -5.99 -5.51
CA ALA A 47 -3.57 -6.85 -5.84
C ALA A 47 -4.87 -6.04 -5.98
N GLU A 48 -5.02 -4.97 -5.20
CA GLU A 48 -6.12 -4.01 -5.26
C GLU A 48 -5.92 -2.92 -6.35
N GLN A 49 -4.93 -3.10 -7.24
CA GLN A 49 -4.58 -2.19 -8.35
C GLN A 49 -4.22 -0.76 -7.90
N LEU A 50 -3.70 -0.58 -6.70
CA LEU A 50 -3.07 0.67 -6.31
C LEU A 50 -1.65 0.75 -6.86
N ALA A 51 -1.23 1.96 -7.23
CA ALA A 51 0.18 2.22 -7.46
C ALA A 51 0.91 2.09 -6.12
N THR A 52 1.95 1.26 -6.07
CA THR A 52 2.72 0.99 -4.86
C THR A 52 4.18 1.32 -5.10
N ASP A 53 4.86 1.83 -4.08
CA ASP A 53 6.28 2.14 -4.14
C ASP A 53 6.97 1.67 -2.86
N ASN A 54 8.16 1.06 -3.01
CA ASN A 54 8.93 0.58 -1.88
C ASN A 54 10.08 1.56 -1.63
N PRO A 55 10.08 2.33 -0.53
CA PRO A 55 11.13 3.30 -0.24
C PRO A 55 12.48 2.62 0.04
N LEU A 56 12.50 1.29 0.28
CA LEU A 56 13.75 0.53 0.41
C LEU A 56 14.45 0.27 -0.92
N ASP A 57 13.74 0.39 -2.05
CA ASP A 57 14.30 0.24 -3.40
C ASP A 57 15.09 1.49 -3.82
N HIS A 58 14.76 2.64 -3.23
CA HIS A 58 15.42 3.93 -3.51
C HIS A 58 16.69 4.17 -2.67
N LYS A 59 17.25 3.13 -2.05
CA LYS A 59 18.45 3.23 -1.19
C LYS A 59 19.74 3.60 -1.93
N ASP A 60 19.72 3.59 -3.26
CA ASP A 60 20.88 3.83 -4.12
C ASP A 60 21.08 5.31 -4.54
N LEU A 61 20.32 6.26 -4.00
CA LEU A 61 20.44 7.69 -4.34
C LEU A 61 21.49 8.48 -3.51
N ASP A 62 22.32 7.81 -2.71
CA ASP A 62 23.40 8.42 -1.92
C ASP A 62 24.81 8.06 -2.48
N LYS A 63 25.05 8.33 -3.76
CA LYS A 63 26.40 8.16 -4.36
C LYS A 63 26.82 9.31 -5.25
#